data_AF-A6JAK7-F1
#
_entry.id   AF-A6JAK7-F1
#
_cell.length_a   1.000
_cell.length_b   1.000
_cell.length_c   1.000
_cell.angle_alpha   90.00
_cell.angle_beta   90.00
_cell.angle_gamma   90.00
#
_symmetry.space_group_name_H-M   'P 1'
#
loop_
_entity.id
_entity.type
_entity.pdbx_description
1 polymer ?
#
loop_
_entity_poly.entity_id
_entity_poly.type
_entity_poly.pdbx_seq_one_letter_code
_entity_poly.pdbx_strand_id
1 'polypeptide(L)'
;MKNHTLFPGDDHSNDLMLLHLSEPADITDGVKVIDLPTEEPKVGSTCLASGWSSTKPLECKSNLGNTAGCEGEAERTWLGSAHHPLVSWSTGEFPDDLQCVNINILSNEKCIKAHTQMVTDVMLCAGELEGGKDTCNVRQPLPAER
;
A
#
# COMPACT_ATOMS: atom_id res chain seq x y z
N MET A 1 -11.93 18.77 11.88
CA MET A 1 -11.37 17.66 12.67
C MET A 1 -12.00 16.39 12.15
N LYS A 2 -11.28 15.60 11.33
CA LYS A 2 -11.78 14.27 10.94
C LYS A 2 -11.64 13.38 12.17
N ASN A 3 -12.77 12.88 12.66
CA ASN A 3 -12.82 11.99 13.80
C ASN A 3 -12.21 10.66 13.35
N HIS A 4 -10.95 10.40 13.69
CA HIS A 4 -10.35 9.09 13.50
C HIS A 4 -11.15 8.13 14.39
N THR A 5 -12.15 7.46 13.81
CA THR A 5 -12.88 6.40 14.46
C THR A 5 -11.89 5.30 14.80
N LEU A 6 -11.51 5.26 16.08
CA LEU A 6 -10.77 4.16 16.70
C LEU A 6 -11.69 2.95 16.66
N PHE A 7 -11.56 2.10 15.65
CA PHE A 7 -12.01 0.72 15.78
C PHE A 7 -10.99 0.02 16.68
N PRO A 8 -11.37 -0.44 17.88
CA PRO A 8 -10.44 -1.14 18.76
C PRO A 8 -10.07 -2.47 18.11
N GLY A 9 -8.84 -2.61 17.63
CA GLY A 9 -8.32 -3.86 17.04
C GLY A 9 -7.65 -3.75 15.66
N ASP A 10 -7.69 -2.59 15.01
CA ASP A 10 -7.14 -2.39 13.65
C ASP A 10 -5.79 -1.63 13.65
N ASP A 11 -4.97 -1.80 14.69
CA ASP A 11 -3.62 -1.23 14.68
C ASP A 11 -2.62 -2.22 14.06
N HIS A 12 -2.11 -1.89 12.87
CA HIS A 12 -1.13 -2.72 12.17
C HIS A 12 0.29 -2.63 12.76
N SER A 13 0.38 -2.40 14.08
CA SER A 13 1.64 -2.24 14.79
C SER A 13 2.40 -3.56 14.80
N ASN A 14 3.71 -3.51 14.57
CA ASN A 14 4.60 -4.68 14.57
C ASN A 14 4.29 -5.73 13.49
N ASP A 15 3.83 -5.28 12.32
CA ASP A 15 3.66 -6.14 11.13
C ASP A 15 5.03 -6.58 10.54
N LEU A 16 5.68 -7.52 11.23
CA LEU A 16 7.00 -8.07 10.88
C LEU A 16 7.00 -9.59 11.03
N MET A 17 7.58 -10.29 10.05
CA MET A 17 7.72 -11.76 10.05
C MET A 17 9.10 -12.18 9.56
N LEU A 18 9.63 -13.28 10.12
CA LEU A 18 10.88 -13.91 9.68
C LEU A 18 10.59 -15.28 9.06
N LEU A 19 11.26 -15.58 7.95
CA LEU A 19 11.24 -16.89 7.30
C LEU A 19 12.63 -17.51 7.34
N HIS A 20 12.70 -18.76 7.78
CA HIS A 20 13.93 -19.54 7.78
C HIS A 20 13.93 -20.48 6.57
N LEU A 21 14.93 -20.34 5.70
CA LEU A 21 15.07 -21.21 4.53
C LEU A 21 15.44 -22.63 4.98
N SER A 22 14.86 -23.65 4.34
CA SER A 22 15.23 -25.05 4.61
C SER A 22 16.68 -25.34 4.24
N GLU A 23 17.19 -24.65 3.22
CA GLU A 23 18.58 -24.67 2.77
C GLU A 23 19.10 -23.24 2.60
N PRO A 24 20.35 -22.92 2.98
CA PRO A 24 20.91 -21.58 2.76
C PRO A 24 20.97 -21.21 1.28
N ALA A 25 20.64 -19.96 0.95
CA ALA A 25 20.82 -19.44 -0.40
C ALA A 25 22.29 -19.18 -0.72
N ASP A 26 22.71 -19.47 -1.95
CA ASP A 26 24.04 -19.14 -2.45
C ASP A 26 24.15 -17.61 -2.69
N ILE A 27 25.15 -16.99 -2.07
CA ILE A 27 25.46 -15.57 -2.27
C ILE A 27 26.19 -15.38 -3.59
N THR A 28 25.67 -14.50 -4.45
CA THR A 28 26.16 -14.25 -5.80
C THR A 28 26.15 -12.75 -6.12
N ASP A 29 26.49 -12.37 -7.35
CA ASP A 29 26.35 -10.98 -7.80
C ASP A 29 24.90 -10.48 -7.78
N GLY A 30 23.93 -11.38 -7.98
CA GLY A 30 22.49 -11.09 -7.95
C GLY A 30 21.79 -11.37 -6.61
N VAL A 31 22.46 -12.05 -5.67
CA VAL A 31 21.90 -12.42 -4.35
C VAL A 31 22.84 -11.93 -3.25
N LYS A 32 22.41 -10.92 -2.51
CA LYS A 32 23.20 -10.28 -1.44
C LYS A 32 22.35 -10.05 -0.21
N VAL A 33 23.01 -10.04 0.96
CA VAL A 33 22.39 -9.71 2.25
C VAL A 33 22.37 -8.19 2.41
N ILE A 34 21.33 -7.68 3.07
CA ILE A 34 21.22 -6.28 3.51
C ILE A 34 21.36 -6.26 5.03
N ASP A 35 22.17 -5.33 5.54
CA ASP A 35 22.36 -5.15 6.98
C ASP A 35 21.10 -4.61 7.65
N LEU A 36 20.85 -5.04 8.88
CA LEU A 36 19.75 -4.50 9.67
C LEU A 36 20.02 -3.05 10.07
N PRO A 37 19.00 -2.16 10.00
CA PRO A 37 19.16 -0.77 10.39
C PRO A 37 19.41 -0.66 11.90
N THR A 38 20.37 0.18 12.29
CA THR A 38 20.68 0.49 13.70
C THR A 38 20.19 1.88 14.11
N GLU A 39 19.73 2.69 13.16
CA GLU A 39 19.26 4.05 13.36
C GLU A 39 17.94 4.25 12.62
N GLU A 40 17.11 5.16 13.14
CA GLU A 40 15.86 5.55 12.51
C GLU A 40 16.13 6.41 11.24
N PRO A 41 15.36 6.22 10.16
CA PRO A 41 15.49 7.04 8.97
C PRO A 41 15.11 8.50 9.25
N LYS A 42 15.85 9.42 8.63
CA LYS A 42 15.64 10.87 8.83
C LYS A 42 14.44 11.35 8.02
N VAL A 43 13.54 12.09 8.67
CA VAL A 43 12.45 12.80 7.96
C VAL A 43 13.03 13.71 6.87
N GLY A 44 12.45 13.65 5.67
CA GLY A 44 12.89 14.39 4.48
C GLY A 44 14.03 13.72 3.69
N SER A 45 14.59 12.62 4.20
CA SER A 45 15.51 11.78 3.42
C SER A 45 14.76 11.00 2.35
N THR A 46 15.47 10.58 1.29
CA THR A 46 14.92 9.73 0.24
C THR A 46 15.24 8.26 0.52
N CYS A 47 14.27 7.38 0.29
CA CYS A 47 14.48 5.94 0.24
C CYS A 47 14.07 5.37 -1.13
N LEU A 48 14.62 4.19 -1.44
CA LEU A 48 14.32 3.44 -2.65
C LEU A 48 13.34 2.31 -2.30
N ALA A 49 12.17 2.32 -2.92
CA ALA A 49 11.24 1.21 -2.89
C ALA A 49 11.28 0.46 -4.22
N SER A 50 11.19 -0.86 -4.16
CA SER A 50 11.18 -1.72 -5.36
C SER A 50 10.15 -2.83 -5.24
N GLY A 51 9.52 -3.22 -6.36
CA GLY A 51 8.57 -4.33 -6.38
C GLY A 51 7.95 -4.57 -7.76
N TRP A 52 7.10 -5.60 -7.83
CA TRP A 52 6.37 -6.04 -9.04
C TRP A 52 4.87 -5.80 -8.95
N SER A 53 4.43 -4.88 -8.08
CA SER A 53 3.01 -4.57 -7.94
C SER A 53 2.49 -3.80 -9.17
N SER A 54 1.17 -3.64 -9.24
CA SER A 54 0.52 -2.87 -10.30
C SER A 54 1.08 -1.45 -10.37
N THR A 55 1.41 -0.98 -11.56
CA THR A 55 1.87 0.40 -11.80
C THR A 55 0.69 1.38 -11.96
N LYS A 56 -0.53 0.84 -12.03
CA LYS A 56 -1.78 1.59 -12.07
C LYS A 56 -2.68 1.18 -10.92
N PRO A 57 -3.32 2.11 -10.20
CA PRO A 57 -4.29 1.76 -9.18
C PRO A 57 -5.44 0.91 -9.76
N LEU A 58 -5.87 -0.09 -9.01
CA LEU A 58 -7.12 -0.78 -9.30
C LEU A 58 -8.27 0.16 -8.94
N GLU A 59 -9.09 0.53 -9.92
CA GLU A 59 -10.28 1.34 -9.75
C GLU A 59 -11.52 0.44 -9.72
N CYS A 60 -12.30 0.52 -8.66
CA CYS A 60 -13.67 0.02 -8.64
C CYS A 60 -14.64 1.16 -8.97
N LYS A 61 -15.51 0.96 -9.97
CA LYS A 61 -16.54 1.92 -10.38
C LYS A 61 -17.91 1.29 -10.13
N SER A 62 -18.71 1.90 -9.26
CA SER A 62 -20.11 1.53 -9.04
C SER A 62 -21.05 2.53 -9.73
N ASN A 63 -22.07 2.02 -10.42
CA ASN A 63 -23.10 2.84 -11.06
C ASN A 63 -24.26 3.21 -10.09
N LEU A 64 -24.19 2.77 -8.82
CA LEU A 64 -25.25 3.01 -7.81
C LEU A 64 -25.17 4.37 -7.10
N GLY A 65 -24.14 5.18 -7.36
CA GLY A 65 -23.93 6.43 -6.61
C GLY A 65 -23.56 6.21 -5.13
N ASN A 66 -23.24 4.98 -4.73
CA ASN A 66 -22.69 4.63 -3.41
C ASN A 66 -21.57 3.56 -3.54
N THR A 67 -20.66 3.54 -2.58
CA THR A 67 -19.48 2.65 -2.55
C THR A 67 -19.80 1.21 -2.14
N ALA A 68 -21.06 0.89 -1.81
CA ALA A 68 -21.46 -0.42 -1.29
C ALA A 68 -21.18 -1.58 -2.25
N GLY A 69 -21.01 -1.32 -3.56
CA GLY A 69 -20.60 -2.33 -4.54
C GLY A 69 -19.08 -2.56 -4.64
N CYS A 70 -18.27 -1.73 -3.99
CA CYS A 70 -16.81 -1.77 -3.97
C CYS A 70 -16.24 -2.21 -2.60
N GLU A 71 -17.12 -2.53 -1.65
CA GLU A 71 -16.75 -3.06 -0.34
C GLU A 71 -16.79 -4.60 -0.40
N GLY A 72 -15.61 -5.20 -0.49
CA GLY A 72 -15.38 -6.63 -0.57
C GLY A 72 -13.91 -6.87 -0.87
N GLU A 73 -13.27 -7.71 -0.06
CA GLU A 73 -11.85 -8.07 -0.19
C GLU A 73 -11.49 -8.40 -1.64
N ALA A 74 -10.46 -7.72 -2.15
CA ALA A 74 -9.82 -7.98 -3.43
C ALA A 74 -9.10 -9.34 -3.50
N GLU A 75 -9.51 -10.34 -2.70
CA GLU A 75 -8.84 -11.63 -2.56
C GLU A 75 -9.50 -12.78 -3.34
N ARG A 76 -10.58 -12.54 -4.07
CA ARG A 76 -11.08 -13.54 -5.03
C ARG A 76 -11.42 -12.90 -6.36
N THR A 77 -10.49 -12.96 -7.32
CA THR A 77 -10.70 -13.67 -8.59
C THR A 77 -9.53 -13.45 -9.56
N TRP A 78 -8.56 -14.37 -9.54
CA TRP A 78 -7.74 -14.70 -10.71
C TRP A 78 -8.52 -15.50 -11.78
N LEU A 79 -9.83 -15.65 -11.61
CA LEU A 79 -10.75 -16.35 -12.51
C LEU A 79 -11.90 -15.39 -12.80
N GLY A 80 -11.99 -14.93 -14.04
CA GLY A 80 -12.87 -13.83 -14.44
C GLY A 80 -14.32 -13.90 -13.92
N SER A 81 -14.88 -12.70 -13.77
CA SER A 81 -16.32 -12.42 -13.85
C SER A 81 -17.21 -12.99 -12.74
N ALA A 82 -17.24 -12.31 -11.59
CA ALA A 82 -18.50 -12.10 -10.88
C ALA A 82 -19.15 -10.81 -11.41
N HIS A 83 -19.97 -10.93 -12.46
CA HIS A 83 -20.73 -9.81 -13.02
C HIS A 83 -21.84 -9.39 -12.04
N HIS A 84 -21.54 -8.50 -11.09
CA HIS A 84 -22.57 -7.59 -10.61
C HIS A 84 -22.74 -6.53 -11.70
N PRO A 85 -23.90 -6.41 -12.39
CA PRO A 85 -24.05 -5.59 -13.60
C PRO A 85 -23.85 -4.08 -13.38
N LEU A 86 -23.62 -3.68 -12.12
CA LEU A 86 -23.51 -2.30 -11.67
C LEU A 86 -22.12 -1.96 -11.12
N VAL A 87 -21.18 -2.92 -11.14
CA VAL A 87 -19.79 -2.72 -10.67
C VAL A 87 -18.82 -3.12 -11.78
N SER A 88 -17.87 -2.24 -12.08
CA SER A 88 -16.78 -2.47 -13.03
C SER A 88 -15.44 -2.26 -12.34
N TRP A 89 -14.49 -3.17 -12.58
CA TRP A 89 -13.13 -3.08 -12.08
C TRP A 89 -12.19 -2.77 -13.24
N SER A 90 -11.26 -1.83 -13.07
CA SER A 90 -10.14 -1.71 -13.99
C SER A 90 -9.14 -2.83 -13.72
N THR A 91 -8.68 -3.52 -14.76
CA THR A 91 -7.54 -4.43 -14.66
C THR A 91 -6.27 -3.62 -14.33
N GLY A 92 -5.57 -4.01 -13.28
CA GLY A 92 -4.25 -3.45 -12.95
C GLY A 92 -3.23 -3.77 -14.04
N GLU A 93 -2.19 -2.95 -14.14
CA GLU A 93 -1.08 -3.17 -15.07
C GLU A 93 0.13 -3.65 -14.29
N PHE A 94 0.46 -4.93 -14.44
CA PHE A 94 1.55 -5.58 -13.73
C PHE A 94 2.78 -5.68 -14.64
N PRO A 95 3.93 -5.13 -14.21
CA PRO A 95 5.15 -5.16 -15.00
C PRO A 95 5.85 -6.52 -14.89
N ASP A 96 6.44 -6.98 -16.00
CA ASP A 96 7.29 -8.18 -16.00
C ASP A 96 8.63 -7.91 -15.28
N ASP A 97 9.14 -6.68 -15.42
CA ASP A 97 10.40 -6.23 -14.83
C ASP A 97 10.19 -5.58 -13.45
N LEU A 98 11.20 -5.71 -12.59
CA LEU A 98 11.22 -5.07 -11.27
C LEU A 98 11.14 -3.54 -11.43
N GLN A 99 10.17 -2.93 -10.76
CA GLN A 99 10.04 -1.47 -10.73
C GLN A 99 10.72 -0.88 -9.50
N CYS A 100 11.23 0.33 -9.65
CA CYS A 100 11.95 1.06 -8.60
C CYS A 100 11.47 2.51 -8.56
N VAL A 101 11.27 3.05 -7.35
CA VAL A 101 10.85 4.43 -7.15
C VAL A 101 11.56 5.04 -5.95
N ASN A 102 12.02 6.28 -6.13
CA ASN A 102 12.51 7.12 -5.05
C ASN A 102 11.32 7.85 -4.40
N ILE A 103 11.17 7.67 -3.10
CA ILE A 103 10.14 8.30 -2.26
C ILE A 103 10.78 8.94 -1.03
N ASN A 104 10.08 9.87 -0.38
CA ASN A 104 10.63 10.63 0.73
C ASN A 104 10.03 10.18 2.06
N ILE A 105 10.84 10.13 3.11
CA ILE A 105 10.39 9.87 4.47
C ILE A 105 9.60 11.08 4.98
N LEU A 106 8.36 10.83 5.41
CA LEU A 106 7.46 11.85 5.93
C LEU A 106 7.33 11.71 7.45
N SER A 107 7.15 12.84 8.15
CA SER A 107 6.83 12.82 9.58
C SER A 107 5.44 12.26 9.82
N ASN A 108 5.25 11.48 10.89
CA ASN A 108 3.94 10.92 11.26
C ASN A 108 2.85 12.00 11.41
N GLU A 109 3.19 13.21 11.83
CA GLU A 109 2.25 14.35 11.88
C GLU A 109 1.62 14.72 10.53
N LYS A 110 2.39 14.58 9.44
CA LYS A 110 1.89 14.81 8.07
C LYS A 110 0.99 13.65 7.65
N CYS A 111 1.35 12.43 8.01
CA CYS A 111 0.59 11.23 7.65
C CYS A 111 -0.77 11.17 8.33
N ILE A 112 -0.83 11.48 9.63
CA ILE A 112 -2.08 11.48 10.38
C ILE A 112 -3.10 12.45 9.76
N LYS A 113 -2.62 13.53 9.12
CA LYS A 113 -3.49 14.47 8.40
C LYS A 113 -3.95 13.94 7.03
N ALA A 114 -3.18 13.05 6.41
CA ALA A 114 -3.42 12.51 5.07
C ALA A 114 -4.21 11.18 5.09
N HIS A 115 -4.07 10.37 6.14
CA HIS A 115 -4.70 9.05 6.27
C HIS A 115 -5.83 9.05 7.30
N THR A 116 -6.80 8.17 7.11
CA THR A 116 -7.87 7.94 8.11
C THR A 116 -7.48 6.89 9.15
N GLN A 117 -6.50 6.05 8.84
CA GLN A 117 -5.97 5.00 9.72
C GLN A 117 -5.06 5.56 10.81
N MET A 118 -4.85 4.78 11.87
CA MET A 118 -3.96 5.13 12.97
C MET A 118 -2.50 4.89 12.59
N VAL A 119 -1.66 5.91 12.77
CA VAL A 119 -0.20 5.81 12.61
C VAL A 119 0.42 5.78 14.01
N THR A 120 1.14 4.72 14.34
CA THR A 120 1.82 4.55 15.64
C THR A 120 3.29 4.95 15.57
N ASP A 121 3.97 4.95 16.71
CA ASP A 121 5.41 5.27 16.84
C ASP A 121 6.33 4.17 16.28
N VAL A 122 5.80 2.96 16.09
CA VAL A 122 6.49 1.83 15.43
C VAL A 122 6.21 1.76 13.93
N MET A 123 5.63 2.82 13.35
CA MET A 123 5.36 2.98 11.92
C MET A 123 6.09 4.21 11.38
N LEU A 124 6.50 4.14 10.11
CA LEU A 124 7.01 5.28 9.35
C LEU A 124 6.16 5.48 8.10
N CYS A 125 6.23 6.69 7.55
CA CYS A 125 5.61 6.99 6.27
C CYS A 125 6.64 7.33 5.22
N ALA A 126 6.38 6.92 3.99
CA ALA A 126 7.17 7.30 2.84
C ALA A 126 6.27 7.54 1.63
N GLY A 127 6.56 8.58 0.85
CA GLY A 127 5.78 8.92 -0.34
C GLY A 127 5.98 10.35 -0.79
N GLU A 128 5.07 10.80 -1.66
CA GLU A 128 4.97 12.18 -2.13
C GLU A 128 3.58 12.73 -1.80
N LEU A 129 3.49 13.91 -1.20
CA LEU A 129 2.21 14.50 -0.78
C LEU A 129 1.29 14.83 -1.96
N GLU A 130 1.87 15.19 -3.11
CA GLU A 130 1.13 15.43 -4.36
C GLU A 130 0.67 14.11 -5.04
N GLY A 131 1.08 12.96 -4.49
CA GLY A 131 0.84 11.64 -5.06
C GLY A 131 1.73 11.34 -6.27
N GLY A 132 1.36 10.30 -7.01
CA GLY A 132 2.05 9.86 -8.23
C GLY A 132 3.18 8.86 -8.00
N LYS A 133 3.72 8.77 -6.78
CA LYS A 133 4.71 7.75 -6.36
C LYS A 133 4.29 7.15 -5.03
N ASP A 134 3.76 5.94 -5.07
CA ASP A 134 3.29 5.23 -3.88
C ASP A 134 3.19 3.73 -4.15
N THR A 135 3.02 2.96 -3.08
CA THR A 135 2.50 1.60 -3.12
C THR A 135 1.06 1.61 -3.66
N CYS A 136 0.80 0.89 -4.74
CA CYS A 136 -0.53 0.86 -5.34
C CYS A 136 -1.46 -0.06 -4.55
N ASN A 137 -2.45 0.54 -3.89
CA ASN A 137 -3.62 -0.14 -3.32
C ASN A 137 -4.85 0.01 -4.23
N VAL A 138 -5.92 -0.74 -3.96
CA VAL A 138 -7.23 -0.49 -4.57
C VAL A 138 -7.68 0.92 -4.18
N ARG A 139 -7.91 1.80 -5.16
CA ARG A 139 -8.58 3.07 -4.90
C ARG A 139 -10.05 2.77 -4.65
N GLN A 140 -10.44 2.74 -3.38
CA GLN A 140 -11.85 2.90 -3.04
C GLN A 140 -12.30 4.29 -3.52
N PRO A 141 -13.46 4.42 -4.18
CA PRO A 141 -13.99 5.73 -4.50
C PRO A 141 -14.13 6.53 -3.20
N LEU A 142 -13.51 7.72 -3.16
CA LEU A 142 -13.76 8.64 -2.06
C LEU A 142 -15.27 8.90 -1.97
N PRO A 143 -15.89 8.86 -0.78
CA PRO A 143 -17.28 9.27 -0.65
C PRO A 143 -17.41 10.70 -1.19
N ALA A 144 -18.33 10.91 -2.12
CA ALA A 144 -18.62 12.23 -2.66
C ALA A 144 -18.88 13.19 -1.49
N GLU A 145 -18.09 14.25 -1.39
CA GLU A 145 -18.36 15.32 -0.43
C GLU A 145 -19.77 15.86 -0.70
N ARG A 146 -20.61 15.84 0.34
CA ARG A 146 -21.98 16.31 0.32
C ARG A 146 -22.05 17.80 0.58
#